data_AF-A0A432HJK7-F1
#
_entry.id   AF-A0A432HJK7-F1
#
_cell.length_a   1.000
_cell.length_b   1.000
_cell.length_c   1.000
_cell.angle_alpha   90.00
_cell.angle_beta   90.00
_cell.angle_gamma   90.00
#
_symmetry.space_group_name_H-M   'P 1'
#
loop_
_entity.id
_entity.type
_entity.pdbx_description
1 polymer ?
#
loop_
_entity_poly.entity_id
_entity_poly.type
_entity_poly.pdbx_seq_one_letter_code
_entity_poly.pdbx_strand_id
1 'polypeptide(L)'
;MCGIIGIVGHPDSQVAGCIYDGILVLQHRGQDAAGIVTSDSDNISHRRANGLVRDVFRSKHMSKLKGSMGIGHVRYPTAGSSSAAEAQPFYTNTPFGVSLAHNGNLNNTTDIINGLLEYDHRRINTSSDSEALLNLFAAEIQRSVNGRPGGMDALTEDDIFRAVGRTHLRAEGSYSVVTVITGWGVVAFRDPNGIRPLFMGTNEADGFTERVIASESVVCKALGFEMDRDVAPGEAVVVRMDGSFSSKACHSEPVHTPCIFEHVYFARPDSVLDGVSVHGARLRMGAALARRVQQERPDHRIEAVMPVPDSGRIAAVEMAKRAGWTAVVSHRSGET
;
A
#
# COMPACT_ATOMS: atom_id res chain seq x y z
N MET A 1 6.39 7.82 0.36
CA MET A 1 5.50 6.87 1.07
C MET A 1 4.10 7.18 0.60
N CYS A 2 3.40 6.21 0.03
CA CYS A 2 2.07 6.37 -0.56
C CYS A 2 1.07 5.45 0.16
N GLY A 3 -0.22 5.56 -0.15
CA GLY A 3 -1.25 4.61 0.28
C GLY A 3 -1.72 3.76 -0.90
N ILE A 4 -1.84 2.45 -0.68
CA ILE A 4 -2.38 1.50 -1.66
C ILE A 4 -3.48 0.65 -1.07
N ILE A 5 -4.40 0.21 -1.92
CA ILE A 5 -5.47 -0.73 -1.61
C ILE A 5 -5.74 -1.64 -2.82
N GLY A 6 -6.08 -2.90 -2.59
CA GLY A 6 -6.64 -3.82 -3.55
C GLY A 6 -7.83 -4.55 -2.94
N ILE A 7 -8.88 -4.77 -3.73
CA ILE A 7 -10.08 -5.48 -3.29
C ILE A 7 -10.45 -6.52 -4.35
N VAL A 8 -10.78 -7.73 -3.90
CA VAL A 8 -11.58 -8.71 -4.64
C VAL A 8 -12.87 -8.89 -3.86
N GLY A 9 -13.98 -8.43 -4.44
CA GLY A 9 -15.31 -8.56 -3.88
C GLY A 9 -16.09 -9.69 -4.54
N HIS A 10 -17.32 -9.91 -4.08
CA HIS A 10 -18.25 -10.87 -4.69
C HIS A 10 -18.37 -10.60 -6.22
N PRO A 11 -18.48 -11.62 -7.10
CA PRO A 11 -18.51 -11.42 -8.55
C PRO A 11 -19.57 -10.43 -9.05
N ASP A 12 -20.73 -10.38 -8.39
CA ASP A 12 -21.83 -9.45 -8.70
C ASP A 12 -21.70 -8.05 -8.05
N SER A 13 -20.65 -7.82 -7.26
CA SER A 13 -20.40 -6.56 -6.56
C SER A 13 -19.69 -5.52 -7.45
N GLN A 14 -19.63 -4.27 -6.96
CA GLN A 14 -18.84 -3.19 -7.58
C GLN A 14 -17.91 -2.59 -6.53
N VAL A 15 -16.60 -2.80 -6.68
CA VAL A 15 -15.63 -2.45 -5.63
C VAL A 15 -15.17 -0.99 -5.68
N ALA A 16 -15.52 -0.22 -6.72
CA ALA A 16 -15.06 1.16 -6.88
C ALA A 16 -15.40 2.04 -5.66
N GLY A 17 -16.60 1.90 -5.10
CA GLY A 17 -17.02 2.63 -3.90
C GLY A 17 -16.16 2.29 -2.68
N CYS A 18 -15.99 0.99 -2.40
CA CYS A 18 -15.15 0.51 -1.30
C CYS A 18 -13.69 0.95 -1.45
N ILE A 19 -13.14 0.90 -2.67
CA ILE A 19 -11.79 1.39 -2.96
C ILE A 19 -11.69 2.89 -2.70
N TYR A 20 -12.67 3.69 -3.16
CA TYR A 20 -12.72 5.14 -2.94
C TYR A 20 -12.71 5.48 -1.45
N ASP A 21 -13.56 4.82 -0.65
CA ASP A 21 -13.62 5.04 0.80
C ASP A 21 -12.32 4.58 1.49
N GLY A 22 -11.75 3.45 1.05
CA GLY A 22 -10.48 2.96 1.55
C GLY A 22 -9.30 3.91 1.30
N ILE A 23 -9.17 4.46 0.08
CA ILE A 23 -8.11 5.44 -0.20
C ILE A 23 -8.38 6.80 0.47
N LEU A 24 -9.64 7.14 0.77
CA LEU A 24 -9.98 8.32 1.56
C LEU A 24 -9.49 8.18 3.01
N VAL A 25 -9.61 6.99 3.59
CA VAL A 25 -9.05 6.65 4.92
C VAL A 25 -7.52 6.74 4.90
N LEU A 26 -6.89 6.35 3.79
CA LEU A 26 -5.45 6.42 3.56
C LEU A 26 -4.96 7.79 3.06
N GLN A 27 -5.81 8.81 2.90
CA GLN A 27 -5.45 10.12 2.32
C GLN A 27 -4.27 10.82 3.02
N HIS A 28 -4.06 10.53 4.31
CA HIS A 28 -2.92 11.05 5.07
C HIS A 28 -1.56 10.54 4.53
N ARG A 29 -1.55 9.41 3.82
CA ARG A 29 -0.37 8.86 3.14
C ARG A 29 -0.05 9.52 1.81
N GLY A 30 -0.86 10.47 1.34
CA GLY A 30 -0.63 11.11 0.05
C GLY A 30 -1.78 11.99 -0.39
N GLN A 31 -1.49 13.24 -0.76
CA GLN A 31 -2.50 14.26 -1.10
C GLN A 31 -2.28 14.88 -2.48
N ASP A 32 -1.23 14.45 -3.19
CA ASP A 32 -0.80 15.07 -4.44
C ASP A 32 -1.51 14.48 -5.66
N ALA A 33 -1.84 13.19 -5.62
CA ALA A 33 -2.62 12.53 -6.66
C ALA A 33 -3.39 11.32 -6.11
N ALA A 34 -4.44 10.92 -6.82
CA ALA A 34 -5.17 9.69 -6.53
C ALA A 34 -5.52 8.95 -7.83
N GLY A 35 -5.68 7.63 -7.72
CA GLY A 35 -6.13 6.80 -8.84
C GLY A 35 -6.83 5.53 -8.39
N ILE A 36 -7.79 5.09 -9.20
CA ILE A 36 -8.50 3.83 -9.06
C ILE A 36 -8.50 3.12 -10.40
N VAL A 37 -8.27 1.81 -10.33
CA VAL A 37 -8.45 0.87 -11.42
C VAL A 37 -9.41 -0.22 -10.96
N THR A 38 -10.41 -0.51 -11.78
CA THR A 38 -11.31 -1.65 -11.55
C THR A 38 -11.29 -2.54 -12.78
N SER A 39 -11.55 -3.82 -12.57
CA SER A 39 -11.65 -4.82 -13.63
C SER A 39 -12.85 -5.70 -13.39
N ASP A 40 -13.57 -5.99 -14.47
CA ASP A 40 -14.44 -7.16 -14.58
C ASP A 40 -13.65 -8.31 -15.24
N SER A 41 -14.34 -9.32 -15.76
CA SER A 41 -13.73 -10.48 -16.44
C SER A 41 -12.95 -10.10 -17.71
N ASP A 42 -13.30 -9.00 -18.36
CA ASP A 42 -12.85 -8.72 -19.73
C ASP A 42 -12.22 -7.32 -19.89
N ASN A 43 -12.66 -6.36 -19.08
CA ASN A 43 -12.35 -4.96 -19.25
C ASN A 43 -11.72 -4.38 -18.00
N ILE A 44 -10.88 -3.38 -18.24
CA ILE A 44 -10.25 -2.59 -17.19
C ILE A 44 -10.63 -1.11 -17.33
N SER A 45 -10.99 -0.50 -16.22
CA SER A 45 -11.43 0.90 -16.15
C SER A 45 -10.49 1.70 -15.27
N HIS A 46 -10.00 2.83 -15.77
CA HIS A 46 -9.00 3.64 -15.09
C HIS A 46 -9.49 5.06 -14.86
N ARG A 47 -9.26 5.58 -13.66
CA ARG A 47 -9.35 7.01 -13.37
C ARG A 47 -8.20 7.41 -12.45
N ARG A 48 -7.38 8.35 -12.89
CA ARG A 48 -6.32 8.98 -12.09
C ARG A 48 -6.18 10.46 -12.43
N ALA A 49 -5.80 11.27 -11.45
CA ALA A 49 -5.44 12.67 -11.63
C ALA A 49 -4.70 13.19 -10.38
N ASN A 50 -4.11 14.39 -10.50
CA ASN A 50 -3.60 15.13 -9.34
C ASN A 50 -4.75 15.65 -8.47
N GLY A 51 -4.48 15.81 -7.19
CA GLY A 51 -5.40 16.32 -6.18
C GLY A 51 -5.83 15.28 -5.14
N LEU A 52 -6.65 15.74 -4.20
CA LEU A 52 -7.25 14.89 -3.16
C LEU A 52 -8.24 13.91 -3.78
N VAL A 53 -8.50 12.80 -3.10
CA VAL A 53 -9.43 11.75 -3.53
C VAL A 53 -10.79 12.34 -3.93
N ARG A 54 -11.34 13.23 -3.09
CA ARG A 54 -12.64 13.89 -3.33
C ARG A 54 -12.68 14.75 -4.60
N ASP A 55 -11.54 15.30 -5.01
CA ASP A 55 -11.45 16.17 -6.19
C ASP A 55 -11.25 15.36 -7.48
N VAL A 56 -10.50 14.25 -7.36
CA VAL A 56 -10.15 13.36 -8.47
C VAL A 56 -11.35 12.56 -8.96
N PHE A 57 -12.19 12.06 -8.04
CA PHE A 57 -13.34 11.20 -8.36
C PHE A 57 -14.66 11.96 -8.19
N ARG A 58 -15.39 12.10 -9.29
CA ARG A 58 -16.75 12.68 -9.34
C ARG A 58 -17.72 11.59 -9.76
N SER A 59 -19.02 11.80 -9.59
CA SER A 59 -20.05 10.79 -9.92
C SER A 59 -19.91 10.23 -11.35
N LYS A 60 -19.59 11.08 -12.34
CA LYS A 60 -19.35 10.67 -13.73
C LYS A 60 -18.10 9.79 -13.95
N HIS A 61 -17.14 9.85 -13.03
CA HIS A 61 -15.95 9.00 -13.04
C HIS A 61 -16.28 7.67 -12.36
N MET A 62 -16.92 7.74 -11.19
CA MET A 62 -17.33 6.55 -10.42
C MET A 62 -18.27 5.64 -11.22
N SER A 63 -19.19 6.20 -12.00
CA SER A 63 -20.10 5.42 -12.85
C SER A 63 -19.40 4.63 -13.97
N LYS A 64 -18.13 4.94 -14.26
CA LYS A 64 -17.31 4.24 -15.26
C LYS A 64 -16.39 3.20 -14.65
N LEU A 65 -16.11 3.28 -13.35
CA LEU A 65 -15.26 2.32 -12.64
C LEU A 65 -16.09 1.09 -12.29
N LYS A 66 -16.23 0.19 -13.27
CA LYS A 66 -17.00 -1.05 -13.12
C LYS A 66 -16.10 -2.23 -12.83
N GLY A 67 -16.62 -3.20 -12.07
CA GLY A 67 -15.96 -4.48 -11.80
C GLY A 67 -15.96 -4.87 -10.33
N SER A 68 -15.83 -6.18 -10.09
CA SER A 68 -15.78 -6.83 -8.78
C SER A 68 -14.37 -6.92 -8.19
N MET A 69 -13.33 -6.51 -8.93
CA MET A 69 -11.98 -6.36 -8.40
C MET A 69 -11.35 -5.04 -8.82
N GLY A 70 -10.37 -4.58 -8.05
CA GLY A 70 -9.69 -3.33 -8.36
C GLY A 70 -8.60 -2.97 -7.37
N ILE A 71 -7.86 -1.93 -7.72
CA ILE A 71 -6.81 -1.33 -6.89
C ILE A 71 -6.93 0.19 -6.86
N GLY A 72 -6.48 0.80 -5.77
CA GLY A 72 -6.44 2.24 -5.57
C GLY A 72 -5.10 2.71 -5.03
N HIS A 73 -4.80 3.98 -5.26
CA HIS A 73 -3.57 4.61 -4.81
C HIS A 73 -3.79 6.08 -4.44
N VAL A 74 -3.09 6.55 -3.39
CA VAL A 74 -2.90 7.97 -3.06
C VAL A 74 -1.41 8.31 -2.99
N ARG A 75 -0.99 9.33 -3.75
CA ARG A 75 0.41 9.70 -3.93
C ARG A 75 0.82 10.76 -2.91
N TYR A 76 1.90 10.48 -2.20
CA TYR A 76 2.69 11.52 -1.55
C TYR A 76 3.74 11.99 -2.56
N PRO A 77 3.95 13.31 -2.71
CA PRO A 77 4.93 13.80 -3.67
C PRO A 77 6.33 13.32 -3.27
N THR A 78 6.99 12.57 -4.15
CA THR A 78 8.38 12.14 -4.00
C THR A 78 9.25 12.75 -5.09
N ALA A 79 10.57 12.74 -4.92
CA ALA A 79 11.47 13.11 -5.99
C ALA A 79 11.21 12.24 -7.23
N GLY A 80 11.00 12.86 -8.39
CA GLY A 80 10.71 12.16 -9.65
C GLY A 80 9.24 11.78 -9.88
N SER A 81 8.28 12.20 -9.04
CA SER A 81 6.85 12.02 -9.28
C SER A 81 6.03 13.30 -9.05
N SER A 82 5.85 14.12 -10.08
CA SER A 82 5.09 15.38 -9.99
C SER A 82 3.98 15.52 -11.05
N SER A 83 4.10 14.77 -12.14
CA SER A 83 3.15 14.81 -13.24
C SER A 83 1.90 13.99 -12.93
N ALA A 84 0.75 14.40 -13.47
CA ALA A 84 -0.45 13.57 -13.49
C ALA A 84 -0.25 12.26 -14.29
N ALA A 85 0.71 12.25 -15.22
CA ALA A 85 1.10 11.03 -15.94
C ALA A 85 1.72 9.98 -15.02
N GLU A 86 2.33 10.42 -13.91
CA GLU A 86 2.96 9.57 -12.89
C GLU A 86 2.01 9.22 -11.74
N ALA A 87 0.74 9.61 -11.84
CA ALA A 87 -0.26 9.16 -10.88
C ALA A 87 -0.50 7.66 -11.08
N GLN A 88 -0.53 6.90 -9.99
CA GLN A 88 -0.79 5.46 -10.02
C GLN A 88 -2.28 5.18 -9.86
N PRO A 89 -2.79 3.99 -10.22
CA PRO A 89 -2.06 2.82 -10.77
C PRO A 89 -1.56 3.00 -12.21
N PHE A 90 -0.42 2.39 -12.54
CA PHE A 90 0.06 2.25 -13.92
C PHE A 90 -0.54 1.00 -14.57
N TYR A 91 -0.53 0.93 -15.91
CA TYR A 91 -1.05 -0.19 -16.70
C TYR A 91 -0.12 -0.55 -17.86
N THR A 92 -0.01 -1.84 -18.14
CA THR A 92 0.56 -2.38 -19.38
C THR A 92 -0.36 -3.47 -19.92
N ASN A 93 -0.56 -3.51 -21.23
CA ASN A 93 -1.43 -4.49 -21.87
C ASN A 93 -0.76 -5.87 -22.05
N THR A 94 0.55 -5.99 -21.80
CA THR A 94 1.29 -7.24 -22.04
C THR A 94 2.22 -7.61 -20.87
N PRO A 95 2.18 -8.87 -20.40
CA PRO A 95 1.23 -9.92 -20.78
C PRO A 95 -0.13 -9.72 -20.07
N PHE A 96 -1.23 -10.22 -20.64
CA PHE A 96 -2.56 -10.35 -20.01
C PHE A 96 -3.26 -9.07 -19.50
N GLY A 97 -2.63 -7.89 -19.56
CA GLY A 97 -3.17 -6.66 -18.99
C GLY A 97 -2.94 -6.59 -17.48
N VAL A 98 -1.88 -5.89 -17.06
CA VAL A 98 -1.46 -5.76 -15.66
C VAL A 98 -1.54 -4.32 -15.24
N SER A 99 -2.20 -4.05 -14.11
CA SER A 99 -2.19 -2.75 -13.44
C SER A 99 -1.57 -2.83 -12.07
N LEU A 100 -0.70 -1.89 -11.72
CA LEU A 100 0.08 -1.93 -10.48
C LEU A 100 0.01 -0.62 -9.72
N ALA A 101 -0.19 -0.72 -8.41
CA ALA A 101 0.00 0.34 -7.43
C ALA A 101 1.08 -0.04 -6.41
N HIS A 102 1.93 0.92 -6.08
CA HIS A 102 3.17 0.75 -5.35
C HIS A 102 3.30 1.81 -4.25
N ASN A 103 3.61 1.37 -3.04
CA ASN A 103 4.11 2.21 -1.95
C ASN A 103 5.56 1.83 -1.65
N GLY A 104 6.50 2.70 -2.01
CA GLY A 104 7.92 2.42 -1.79
C GLY A 104 8.84 3.32 -2.60
N ASN A 105 10.06 2.84 -2.79
CA ASN A 105 11.08 3.43 -3.65
C ASN A 105 12.06 2.35 -4.10
N LEU A 106 12.40 2.31 -5.39
CA LEU A 106 13.48 1.48 -5.92
C LEU A 106 14.81 2.25 -5.98
N ASN A 107 15.87 1.65 -5.47
CA ASN A 107 17.22 2.20 -5.45
C ASN A 107 17.92 2.05 -6.81
N ASN A 108 17.59 1.01 -7.57
CA ASN A 108 18.19 0.66 -8.85
C ASN A 108 17.24 0.88 -10.04
N THR A 109 16.38 1.92 -9.96
CA THR A 109 15.37 2.23 -10.99
C THR A 109 15.98 2.35 -12.39
N THR A 110 17.09 3.07 -12.54
CA THR A 110 17.76 3.27 -13.83
C THR A 110 18.25 1.96 -14.44
N ASP A 111 18.81 1.06 -13.62
CA ASP A 111 19.32 -0.24 -14.07
C ASP A 111 18.18 -1.15 -14.54
N ILE A 112 17.06 -1.13 -13.81
CA ILE A 112 15.84 -1.85 -14.22
C ILE A 112 15.32 -1.32 -15.56
N ILE A 113 15.21 0.00 -15.73
CA ILE A 113 14.74 0.62 -16.97
C ILE A 113 15.65 0.25 -18.16
N ASN A 114 16.98 0.34 -17.97
CA ASN A 114 17.94 0.00 -19.02
C ASN A 114 17.87 -1.48 -19.40
N GLY A 115 17.84 -2.38 -18.41
CA GLY A 115 17.72 -3.82 -18.65
C GLY A 115 16.41 -4.22 -19.33
N LEU A 116 15.29 -3.58 -18.98
CA LEU A 116 14.00 -3.78 -19.64
C LEU A 116 14.03 -3.36 -21.11
N LEU A 117 14.74 -2.27 -21.44
CA LEU A 117 14.90 -1.82 -22.82
C LEU A 117 15.80 -2.77 -23.62
N GLU A 118 16.91 -3.20 -23.04
CA GLU A 118 17.92 -4.04 -23.70
C GLU A 118 17.42 -5.46 -23.95
N TYR A 119 16.87 -6.12 -22.93
CA TYR A 119 16.54 -7.55 -22.98
C TYR A 119 15.06 -7.86 -23.22
N ASP A 120 14.15 -6.97 -22.81
CA ASP A 120 12.71 -7.18 -22.92
C ASP A 120 12.06 -6.27 -23.98
N HIS A 121 12.83 -5.36 -24.58
CA HIS A 121 12.37 -4.35 -25.53
C HIS A 121 11.18 -3.51 -25.02
N ARG A 122 11.13 -3.28 -23.70
CA ARG A 122 10.11 -2.47 -23.03
C ARG A 122 10.61 -1.06 -22.82
N ARG A 123 9.99 -0.10 -23.51
CA ARG A 123 10.22 1.32 -23.30
C ARG A 123 9.37 1.83 -22.14
N ILE A 124 10.02 2.46 -21.16
CA ILE A 124 9.36 3.15 -20.04
C ILE A 124 9.19 4.62 -20.42
N ASN A 125 7.99 5.16 -20.22
CA ASN A 125 7.63 6.50 -20.68
C ASN A 125 7.82 7.59 -19.63
N THR A 126 7.91 7.22 -18.35
CA THR A 126 8.17 8.14 -17.23
C THR A 126 9.51 7.83 -16.55
N SER A 127 9.90 8.68 -15.60
CA SER A 127 10.99 8.41 -14.65
C SER A 127 10.51 7.70 -13.38
N SER A 128 9.25 7.22 -13.35
CA SER A 128 8.67 6.60 -12.16
C SER A 128 9.23 5.19 -11.95
N ASP A 129 9.81 4.98 -10.78
CA ASP A 129 10.17 3.66 -10.24
C ASP A 129 9.00 2.67 -10.27
N SER A 130 7.77 3.16 -10.16
CA SER A 130 6.55 2.36 -10.13
C SER A 130 6.18 1.84 -11.52
N GLU A 131 6.45 2.61 -12.58
CA GLU A 131 6.32 2.13 -13.97
C GLU A 131 7.42 1.11 -14.31
N ALA A 132 8.64 1.33 -13.80
CA ALA A 132 9.74 0.37 -13.91
C ALA A 132 9.39 -0.95 -13.20
N LEU A 133 8.85 -0.89 -11.98
CA LEU A 133 8.43 -2.06 -11.21
C LEU A 133 7.29 -2.84 -11.89
N LEU A 134 6.30 -2.13 -12.45
CA LEU A 134 5.23 -2.73 -13.25
C LEU A 134 5.80 -3.52 -14.43
N ASN A 135 6.69 -2.92 -15.21
CA ASN A 135 7.23 -3.57 -16.39
C ASN A 135 8.21 -4.69 -16.06
N LEU A 136 8.95 -4.57 -14.95
CA LEU A 136 9.75 -5.65 -14.39
C LEU A 136 8.88 -6.85 -14.05
N PHE A 137 7.83 -6.65 -13.25
CA PHE A 137 6.94 -7.73 -12.85
C PHE A 137 6.22 -8.34 -14.07
N ALA A 138 5.73 -7.52 -15.00
CA ALA A 138 5.12 -7.98 -16.24
C ALA A 138 6.07 -8.82 -17.12
N ALA A 139 7.35 -8.42 -17.22
CA ALA A 139 8.37 -9.21 -17.91
C ALA A 139 8.62 -10.56 -17.20
N GLU A 140 8.65 -10.58 -15.87
CA GLU A 140 8.80 -11.84 -15.13
C GLU A 140 7.59 -12.76 -15.27
N ILE A 141 6.37 -12.24 -15.31
CA ILE A 141 5.16 -13.03 -15.64
C ILE A 141 5.31 -13.68 -17.02
N GLN A 142 5.70 -12.89 -18.03
CA GLN A 142 5.88 -13.38 -19.40
C GLN A 142 6.90 -14.53 -19.47
N ARG A 143 8.00 -14.43 -18.71
CA ARG A 143 9.02 -15.48 -18.61
C ARG A 143 8.56 -16.70 -17.83
N SER A 144 7.74 -16.52 -16.79
CA SER A 144 7.21 -17.64 -16.01
C SER A 144 6.22 -18.48 -16.81
N VAL A 145 5.37 -17.84 -17.63
CA VAL A 145 4.48 -18.55 -18.56
C VAL A 145 5.27 -19.25 -19.67
N ASN A 146 6.46 -18.73 -20.02
CA ASN A 146 7.41 -19.37 -20.93
C ASN A 146 6.81 -19.79 -22.29
N GLY A 147 5.93 -18.95 -22.84
CA GLY A 147 5.29 -19.21 -24.13
C GLY A 147 4.29 -20.38 -24.14
N ARG A 148 3.91 -20.92 -22.98
CA ARG A 148 2.87 -21.96 -22.90
C ARG A 148 1.57 -21.46 -23.55
N PRO A 149 0.97 -22.22 -24.50
CA PRO A 149 -0.29 -21.85 -25.09
C PRO A 149 -1.43 -22.00 -24.07
N GLY A 150 -2.54 -21.30 -24.29
CA GLY A 150 -3.73 -21.37 -23.42
C GLY A 150 -4.32 -20.02 -23.00
N GLY A 151 -3.80 -18.91 -23.52
CA GLY A 151 -4.33 -17.58 -23.17
C GLY A 151 -4.24 -17.34 -21.66
N MET A 152 -5.34 -16.90 -21.05
CA MET A 152 -5.40 -16.65 -19.61
C MET A 152 -5.25 -17.93 -18.77
N ASP A 153 -5.73 -19.07 -19.27
CA ASP A 153 -5.69 -20.35 -18.55
C ASP A 153 -4.26 -20.91 -18.43
N ALA A 154 -3.31 -20.40 -19.22
CA ALA A 154 -1.90 -20.77 -19.15
C ALA A 154 -1.18 -20.16 -17.93
N LEU A 155 -1.76 -19.12 -17.31
CA LEU A 155 -1.21 -18.41 -16.16
C LEU A 155 -1.65 -19.06 -14.85
N THR A 156 -0.73 -19.75 -14.19
CA THR A 156 -0.98 -20.37 -12.88
C THR A 156 -0.48 -19.50 -11.73
N GLU A 157 -0.97 -19.75 -10.52
CA GLU A 157 -0.48 -19.06 -9.31
C GLU A 157 1.01 -19.30 -9.08
N ASP A 158 1.51 -20.50 -9.40
CA ASP A 158 2.93 -20.84 -9.31
C ASP A 158 3.80 -20.00 -10.26
N ASP A 159 3.28 -19.59 -11.42
CA ASP A 159 3.98 -18.68 -12.32
C ASP A 159 4.07 -17.28 -11.75
N ILE A 160 2.99 -16.82 -11.10
CA ILE A 160 2.98 -15.55 -10.37
C ILE A 160 3.98 -15.58 -9.22
N PHE A 161 3.99 -16.63 -8.41
CA PHE A 161 4.96 -16.75 -7.33
C PHE A 161 6.41 -16.78 -7.84
N ARG A 162 6.68 -17.50 -8.93
CA ARG A 162 8.00 -17.45 -9.59
C ARG A 162 8.34 -16.05 -10.11
N ALA A 163 7.36 -15.35 -10.68
CA ALA A 163 7.56 -13.99 -11.20
C ALA A 163 7.85 -12.99 -10.07
N VAL A 164 7.15 -13.09 -8.95
CA VAL A 164 7.43 -12.27 -7.75
C VAL A 164 8.82 -12.60 -7.21
N GLY A 165 9.20 -13.88 -7.11
CA GLY A 165 10.53 -14.26 -6.64
C GLY A 165 11.66 -13.70 -7.51
N ARG A 166 11.51 -13.75 -8.84
CA ARG A 166 12.47 -13.11 -9.75
C ARG A 166 12.46 -11.58 -9.67
N THR A 167 11.30 -10.99 -9.40
CA THR A 167 11.19 -9.55 -9.15
C THR A 167 11.98 -9.17 -7.88
N HIS A 168 11.87 -9.94 -6.80
CA HIS A 168 12.64 -9.72 -5.58
C HIS A 168 14.15 -9.77 -5.77
N LEU A 169 14.64 -10.64 -6.66
CA LEU A 169 16.07 -10.75 -6.96
C LEU A 169 16.61 -9.57 -7.78
N ARG A 170 15.75 -8.83 -8.48
CA ARG A 170 16.14 -7.75 -9.39
C ARG A 170 15.80 -6.35 -8.86
N ALA A 171 14.76 -6.23 -8.05
CA ALA A 171 14.30 -4.96 -7.49
C ALA A 171 14.95 -4.69 -6.14
N GLU A 172 15.83 -3.70 -6.10
CA GLU A 172 16.47 -3.25 -4.86
C GLU A 172 15.72 -2.05 -4.29
N GLY A 173 15.35 -2.10 -3.01
CA GLY A 173 14.68 -1.01 -2.33
C GLY A 173 13.60 -1.50 -1.38
N SER A 174 12.56 -0.68 -1.23
CA SER A 174 11.41 -0.98 -0.37
C SER A 174 10.14 -0.86 -1.18
N TYR A 175 9.22 -1.81 -1.07
CA TYR A 175 7.99 -1.80 -1.86
C TYR A 175 6.92 -2.69 -1.23
N SER A 176 5.73 -2.12 -1.11
CA SER A 176 4.48 -2.88 -1.03
C SER A 176 3.74 -2.67 -2.33
N VAL A 177 3.21 -3.74 -2.90
CA VAL A 177 2.58 -3.73 -4.20
C VAL A 177 1.21 -4.39 -4.12
N VAL A 178 0.23 -3.81 -4.80
CA VAL A 178 -1.03 -4.45 -5.18
C VAL A 178 -1.22 -4.32 -6.69
N THR A 179 -1.59 -5.42 -7.32
CA THR A 179 -1.67 -5.56 -8.77
C THR A 179 -2.99 -6.21 -9.16
N VAL A 180 -3.61 -5.75 -10.24
CA VAL A 180 -4.71 -6.44 -10.92
C VAL A 180 -4.18 -7.04 -12.21
N ILE A 181 -4.45 -8.32 -12.43
CA ILE A 181 -4.31 -8.97 -13.73
C ILE A 181 -5.72 -9.14 -14.28
N THR A 182 -6.00 -8.50 -15.40
CA THR A 182 -7.34 -8.37 -16.01
C THR A 182 -7.96 -9.75 -16.20
N GLY A 183 -9.20 -9.95 -15.72
CA GLY A 183 -9.88 -11.25 -15.84
C GLY A 183 -9.27 -12.41 -15.04
N TRP A 184 -8.23 -12.17 -14.23
CA TRP A 184 -7.51 -13.22 -13.50
C TRP A 184 -7.62 -13.01 -11.98
N GLY A 185 -7.24 -11.85 -11.45
CA GLY A 185 -7.29 -11.62 -10.02
C GLY A 185 -6.34 -10.54 -9.53
N VAL A 186 -6.24 -10.43 -8.21
CA VAL A 186 -5.35 -9.51 -7.51
C VAL A 186 -4.12 -10.25 -6.99
N VAL A 187 -2.95 -9.66 -7.21
CA VAL A 187 -1.68 -10.11 -6.64
C VAL A 187 -1.15 -9.01 -5.75
N ALA A 188 -0.72 -9.34 -4.54
CA ALA A 188 -0.05 -8.41 -3.65
C ALA A 188 1.26 -9.01 -3.14
N PHE A 189 2.30 -8.19 -3.00
CA PHE A 189 3.57 -8.65 -2.48
C PHE A 189 4.33 -7.54 -1.76
N ARG A 190 5.19 -7.97 -0.83
CA ARG A 190 5.98 -7.08 0.04
C ARG A 190 7.46 -7.35 -0.16
N ASP A 191 8.29 -6.31 -0.13
CA ASP A 191 9.74 -6.44 -0.28
C ASP A 191 10.34 -7.45 0.73
N PRO A 192 11.47 -8.11 0.39
CA PRO A 192 12.10 -9.11 1.26
C PRO A 192 12.51 -8.60 2.63
N ASN A 193 12.60 -7.27 2.80
CA ASN A 193 12.96 -6.62 4.05
C ASN A 193 11.74 -6.20 4.88
N GLY A 194 10.51 -6.35 4.34
CA GLY A 194 9.27 -5.97 5.01
C GLY A 194 9.19 -4.48 5.36
N ILE A 195 9.87 -3.60 4.62
CA ILE A 195 10.05 -2.20 5.03
C ILE A 195 8.72 -1.42 4.97
N ARG A 196 7.98 -1.58 3.87
CA ARG A 196 6.71 -0.86 3.64
C ARG A 196 5.54 -1.70 4.15
N PRO A 197 4.53 -1.10 4.81
CA PRO A 197 3.45 -1.86 5.42
C PRO A 197 2.44 -2.34 4.37
N LEU A 198 1.93 -3.56 4.57
CA LEU A 198 0.89 -4.17 3.75
C LEU A 198 0.09 -5.15 4.62
N PHE A 199 -1.20 -4.91 4.74
CA PHE A 199 -2.12 -5.60 5.64
C PHE A 199 -3.29 -6.19 4.86
N MET A 200 -3.82 -7.32 5.31
CA MET A 200 -4.96 -8.00 4.71
C MET A 200 -6.15 -8.11 5.67
N GLY A 201 -7.34 -8.06 5.11
CA GLY A 201 -8.58 -8.37 5.82
C GLY A 201 -9.56 -9.10 4.92
N THR A 202 -10.56 -9.73 5.54
CA THR A 202 -11.56 -10.55 4.86
C THR A 202 -12.97 -10.13 5.27
N ASN A 203 -13.94 -10.40 4.41
CA ASN A 203 -15.36 -10.25 4.71
C ASN A 203 -16.13 -11.40 4.05
N GLU A 204 -17.09 -11.97 4.75
CA GLU A 204 -17.97 -13.00 4.20
C GLU A 204 -19.24 -12.35 3.66
N ALA A 205 -19.51 -12.51 2.36
CA ALA A 205 -20.68 -11.98 1.68
C ALA A 205 -21.32 -13.07 0.81
N ASP A 206 -22.55 -13.47 1.14
CA ASP A 206 -23.34 -14.44 0.36
C ASP A 206 -22.59 -15.77 0.05
N GLY A 207 -21.74 -16.23 0.97
CA GLY A 207 -20.94 -17.45 0.81
C GLY A 207 -19.65 -17.27 0.00
N PHE A 208 -19.28 -16.02 -0.31
CA PHE A 208 -18.02 -15.63 -0.92
C PHE A 208 -17.15 -14.87 0.08
N THR A 209 -15.87 -15.25 0.16
CA THR A 209 -14.88 -14.52 0.97
C THR A 209 -14.28 -13.38 0.15
N GLU A 210 -14.75 -12.15 0.39
CA GLU A 210 -14.12 -10.94 -0.12
C GLU A 210 -12.79 -10.69 0.59
N ARG A 211 -11.83 -10.07 -0.10
CA ARG A 211 -10.53 -9.74 0.47
C ARG A 211 -10.12 -8.33 0.14
N VAL A 212 -9.63 -7.62 1.17
CA VAL A 212 -8.96 -6.33 1.06
C VAL A 212 -7.49 -6.49 1.41
N ILE A 213 -6.62 -5.87 0.62
CA ILE A 213 -5.20 -5.70 0.92
C ILE A 213 -4.91 -4.21 0.91
N ALA A 214 -4.35 -3.64 1.96
CA ALA A 214 -4.14 -2.20 2.08
C ALA A 214 -2.84 -1.85 2.82
N SER A 215 -2.36 -0.62 2.68
CA SER A 215 -1.18 -0.17 3.43
C SER A 215 -1.36 -0.19 4.95
N GLU A 216 -2.59 -0.12 5.45
CA GLU A 216 -2.88 -0.09 6.89
C GLU A 216 -4.17 -0.83 7.25
N SER A 217 -4.15 -1.47 8.42
CA SER A 217 -5.29 -2.21 8.99
C SER A 217 -6.52 -1.34 9.30
N VAL A 218 -6.36 -0.02 9.49
CA VAL A 218 -7.50 0.89 9.69
C VAL A 218 -8.50 0.87 8.52
N VAL A 219 -8.06 0.50 7.31
CA VAL A 219 -8.94 0.30 6.15
C VAL A 219 -9.95 -0.80 6.40
N CYS A 220 -9.55 -1.90 7.05
CA CYS A 220 -10.45 -3.02 7.34
C CYS A 220 -11.61 -2.55 8.21
N LYS A 221 -11.30 -1.87 9.32
CA LYS A 221 -12.30 -1.30 10.22
C LYS A 221 -13.23 -0.29 9.52
N ALA A 222 -12.67 0.56 8.65
CA ALA A 222 -13.46 1.58 7.96
C ALA A 222 -14.43 0.98 6.92
N LEU A 223 -14.04 -0.13 6.27
CA LEU A 223 -14.84 -0.80 5.25
C LEU A 223 -15.68 -1.97 5.79
N GLY A 224 -15.57 -2.29 7.09
CA GLY A 224 -16.29 -3.41 7.70
C GLY A 224 -15.67 -4.79 7.48
N PHE A 225 -14.41 -4.86 7.04
CA PHE A 225 -13.67 -6.11 6.93
C PHE A 225 -13.09 -6.53 8.29
N GLU A 226 -13.07 -7.83 8.54
CA GLU A 226 -12.33 -8.42 9.64
C GLU A 226 -10.83 -8.35 9.35
N MET A 227 -10.03 -8.05 10.38
CA MET A 227 -8.58 -7.99 10.26
C MET A 227 -8.01 -9.40 10.22
N ASP A 228 -7.23 -9.73 9.19
CA ASP A 228 -6.55 -11.03 9.05
C ASP A 228 -5.11 -10.90 9.57
N ARG A 229 -4.18 -10.44 8.73
CA ARG A 229 -2.76 -10.30 9.09
C ARG A 229 -1.99 -9.38 8.15
N ASP A 230 -0.79 -9.01 8.57
CA ASP A 230 0.22 -8.41 7.70
C ASP A 230 0.70 -9.42 6.63
N VAL A 231 0.99 -8.92 5.43
CA VAL A 231 1.74 -9.66 4.42
C VAL A 231 3.20 -9.72 4.87
N ALA A 232 3.76 -10.93 4.96
CA ALA A 232 5.09 -11.15 5.49
C ALA A 232 6.20 -10.62 4.56
N PRO A 233 7.41 -10.35 5.07
CA PRO A 233 8.53 -9.94 4.22
C PRO A 233 8.83 -10.97 3.13
N GLY A 234 8.89 -10.52 1.86
CA GLY A 234 9.10 -11.38 0.70
C GLY A 234 7.93 -12.31 0.37
N GLU A 235 6.77 -12.15 1.02
CA GLU A 235 5.56 -12.92 0.71
C GLU A 235 4.83 -12.33 -0.50
N ALA A 236 4.30 -13.23 -1.33
CA ALA A 236 3.29 -12.92 -2.32
C ALA A 236 1.96 -13.57 -1.93
N VAL A 237 0.88 -12.85 -2.23
CA VAL A 237 -0.51 -13.23 -2.02
C VAL A 237 -1.22 -13.15 -3.36
N VAL A 238 -2.01 -14.17 -3.67
CA VAL A 238 -2.90 -14.22 -4.82
C VAL A 238 -4.34 -14.35 -4.34
N VAL A 239 -5.22 -13.52 -4.90
CA VAL A 239 -6.67 -13.61 -4.73
C VAL A 239 -7.29 -13.67 -6.11
N ARG A 240 -7.90 -14.80 -6.45
CA ARG A 240 -8.53 -15.05 -7.76
C ARG A 240 -9.94 -14.47 -7.76
N MET A 241 -10.50 -14.25 -8.95
CA MET A 241 -11.86 -13.71 -9.11
C MET A 241 -12.96 -14.63 -8.53
N ASP A 242 -12.67 -15.93 -8.37
CA ASP A 242 -13.56 -16.89 -7.71
C ASP A 242 -13.44 -16.87 -6.17
N GLY A 243 -12.65 -15.95 -5.62
CA GLY A 243 -12.42 -15.82 -4.18
C GLY A 243 -11.33 -16.75 -3.64
N SER A 244 -10.77 -17.63 -4.47
CA SER A 244 -9.70 -18.51 -4.03
C SER A 244 -8.45 -17.71 -3.67
N PHE A 245 -7.79 -18.14 -2.60
CA PHE A 245 -6.68 -17.44 -1.98
C PHE A 245 -5.49 -18.37 -1.79
N SER A 246 -4.31 -17.88 -2.13
CA SER A 246 -3.06 -18.56 -1.85
C SER A 246 -1.97 -17.54 -1.48
N SER A 247 -1.00 -17.99 -0.69
CA SER A 247 0.17 -17.19 -0.37
C SER A 247 1.44 -18.04 -0.33
N LYS A 248 2.58 -17.41 -0.65
CA LYS A 248 3.88 -18.09 -0.73
C LYS A 248 5.01 -17.13 -0.41
N ALA A 249 5.97 -17.58 0.40
CA ALA A 249 7.25 -16.92 0.54
C ALA A 249 8.01 -17.01 -0.78
N CYS A 250 8.27 -15.86 -1.39
CA CYS A 250 8.92 -15.74 -2.70
C CYS A 250 10.38 -15.28 -2.59
N HIS A 251 10.94 -15.26 -1.38
CA HIS A 251 12.35 -15.00 -1.10
C HIS A 251 12.86 -16.04 -0.10
N SER A 252 14.07 -16.57 -0.31
CA SER A 252 14.62 -17.65 0.52
C SER A 252 15.08 -17.17 1.91
N GLU A 253 15.56 -15.94 1.99
CA GLU A 253 16.15 -15.36 3.20
C GLU A 253 15.56 -13.98 3.50
N PRO A 254 14.25 -13.88 3.80
CA PRO A 254 13.65 -12.60 4.15
C PRO A 254 14.14 -12.11 5.52
N VAL A 255 14.30 -10.80 5.66
CA VAL A 255 14.68 -10.15 6.93
C VAL A 255 13.57 -9.18 7.30
N HIS A 256 13.14 -9.13 8.56
CA HIS A 256 12.09 -8.19 8.95
C HIS A 256 12.69 -6.89 9.51
N THR A 257 12.66 -5.84 8.69
CA THR A 257 13.17 -4.49 9.03
C THR A 257 12.11 -3.41 8.73
N PRO A 258 11.00 -3.37 9.48
CA PRO A 258 9.90 -2.46 9.20
C PRO A 258 10.31 -0.99 9.37
N CYS A 259 9.70 -0.10 8.59
CA CYS A 259 10.01 1.32 8.65
C CYS A 259 9.59 1.95 9.98
N ILE A 260 10.55 2.28 10.85
CA ILE A 260 10.29 2.94 12.14
C ILE A 260 9.51 4.27 11.99
N PHE A 261 9.65 4.95 10.86
CA PHE A 261 8.99 6.23 10.58
C PHE A 261 7.47 6.10 10.48
N GLU A 262 6.95 4.91 10.13
CA GLU A 262 5.52 4.59 10.17
C GLU A 262 4.98 4.75 11.60
N HIS A 263 5.68 4.19 12.59
CA HIS A 263 5.28 4.29 13.99
C HIS A 263 5.47 5.69 14.57
N VAL A 264 6.56 6.37 14.20
CA VAL A 264 6.87 7.72 14.73
C VAL A 264 5.84 8.75 14.27
N TYR A 265 5.48 8.74 12.98
CA TYR A 265 4.71 9.85 12.40
C TYR A 265 3.73 9.43 11.31
N PHE A 266 4.15 8.58 10.38
CA PHE A 266 3.48 8.50 9.08
C PHE A 266 2.15 7.74 9.11
N ALA A 267 2.10 6.61 9.82
CA ALA A 267 0.88 5.81 9.91
C ALA A 267 -0.16 6.45 10.82
N ARG A 268 -1.42 6.08 10.62
CA ARG A 268 -2.49 6.47 11.52
C ARG A 268 -2.36 5.76 12.88
N PRO A 269 -2.68 6.45 14.00
CA PRO A 269 -2.52 5.88 15.33
C PRO A 269 -3.44 4.68 15.60
N ASP A 270 -4.59 4.61 14.94
CA ASP A 270 -5.57 3.53 15.05
C ASP A 270 -5.23 2.31 14.18
N SER A 271 -4.07 2.29 13.53
CA SER A 271 -3.54 1.14 12.80
C SER A 271 -2.66 0.24 13.68
N VAL A 272 -2.65 -1.03 13.31
CA VAL A 272 -1.69 -2.06 13.74
C VAL A 272 -0.85 -2.44 12.53
N LEU A 273 0.48 -2.38 12.67
CA LEU A 273 1.44 -2.75 11.63
C LEU A 273 2.39 -3.79 12.20
N ASP A 274 2.52 -4.93 11.54
CA ASP A 274 3.34 -6.07 11.97
C ASP A 274 3.09 -6.44 13.44
N GLY A 275 1.81 -6.51 13.83
CA GLY A 275 1.37 -6.77 15.21
C GLY A 275 1.61 -5.63 16.22
N VAL A 276 2.16 -4.50 15.80
CA VAL A 276 2.44 -3.35 16.67
C VAL A 276 1.40 -2.26 16.47
N SER A 277 0.60 -1.99 17.51
CA SER A 277 -0.26 -0.80 17.57
C SER A 277 0.57 0.48 17.44
N VAL A 278 0.24 1.32 16.45
CA VAL A 278 0.91 2.62 16.24
C VAL A 278 0.66 3.55 17.43
N HIS A 279 -0.57 3.63 17.94
CA HIS A 279 -0.88 4.37 19.16
C HIS A 279 -0.04 3.87 20.35
N GLY A 280 0.01 2.55 20.57
CA GLY A 280 0.79 1.94 21.64
C GLY A 280 2.30 2.22 21.52
N ALA A 281 2.84 2.21 20.29
CA ALA A 281 4.23 2.57 20.05
C ALA A 281 4.51 4.04 20.42
N ARG A 282 3.63 4.97 20.04
CA ARG A 282 3.78 6.40 20.38
C ARG A 282 3.67 6.69 21.88
N LEU A 283 2.81 5.97 22.60
CA LEU A 283 2.79 6.01 24.07
C LEU A 283 4.14 5.58 24.64
N ARG A 284 4.68 4.44 24.20
CA ARG A 284 6.01 3.96 24.65
C ARG A 284 7.14 4.94 24.34
N MET A 285 7.09 5.62 23.20
CA MET A 285 8.04 6.70 22.86
C MET A 285 7.95 7.86 23.86
N GLY A 286 6.74 8.33 24.17
CA GLY A 286 6.53 9.37 25.18
C GLY A 286 7.05 8.98 26.56
N ALA A 287 6.74 7.76 27.01
CA ALA A 287 7.23 7.23 28.28
C ALA A 287 8.76 7.08 28.32
N ALA A 288 9.39 6.69 27.20
CA ALA A 288 10.84 6.62 27.07
C ALA A 288 11.49 8.01 27.12
N LEU A 289 10.89 9.00 26.45
CA LEU A 289 11.37 10.38 26.46
C LEU A 289 11.26 11.00 27.86
N ALA A 290 10.18 10.75 28.60
CA ALA A 290 10.05 11.15 30.00
C ALA A 290 11.21 10.63 30.86
N ARG A 291 11.50 9.32 30.79
CA ARG A 291 12.61 8.72 31.53
C ARG A 291 13.96 9.34 31.17
N ARG A 292 14.20 9.57 29.87
CA ARG A 292 15.44 10.18 29.39
C ARG A 292 15.62 11.59 29.95
N VAL A 293 14.59 12.43 29.90
CA VAL A 293 14.67 13.80 30.44
C VAL A 293 14.93 13.78 31.95
N GLN A 294 14.26 12.91 32.71
CA GLN A 294 14.49 12.79 34.15
C GLN A 294 15.92 12.33 34.48
N GLN A 295 16.52 11.47 33.65
CA GLN A 295 17.91 10.99 33.82
C GLN A 295 18.94 12.05 33.42
N GLU A 296 18.75 12.69 32.26
CA GLU A 296 19.71 13.66 31.71
C GLU A 296 19.58 15.05 32.37
N ARG A 297 18.43 15.37 32.97
CA ARG A 297 18.13 16.66 33.61
C ARG A 297 17.34 16.48 34.91
N PRO A 298 17.92 15.89 35.96
CA PRO A 298 17.20 15.65 37.22
C PRO A 298 16.71 16.94 37.90
N ASP A 299 17.44 18.05 37.74
CA ASP A 299 17.08 19.37 38.30
C ASP A 299 16.23 20.23 37.34
N HIS A 300 15.52 19.61 36.40
CA HIS A 300 14.68 20.33 35.46
C HIS A 300 13.60 21.16 36.19
N ARG A 301 13.23 22.31 35.63
CA ARG A 301 12.09 23.12 36.10
C ARG A 301 10.93 23.10 35.10
N ILE A 302 10.66 21.93 34.52
CA ILE A 302 9.58 21.74 33.55
C ILE A 302 8.24 21.84 34.28
N GLU A 303 7.44 22.85 33.92
CA GLU A 303 6.10 23.07 34.47
C GLU A 303 5.01 22.47 33.60
N ALA A 304 5.27 22.36 32.29
CA ALA A 304 4.31 21.90 31.31
C ALA A 304 4.96 21.17 30.12
N VAL A 305 4.19 20.26 29.52
CA VAL A 305 4.50 19.61 28.24
C VAL A 305 3.47 20.04 27.20
N MET A 306 3.96 20.57 26.08
CA MET A 306 3.12 21.05 24.98
C MET A 306 3.43 20.24 23.71
N PRO A 307 2.47 19.51 23.13
CA PRO A 307 2.69 18.81 21.86
C PRO A 307 2.78 19.79 20.70
N VAL A 308 3.63 19.46 19.73
CA VAL A 308 3.49 19.98 18.36
C VAL A 308 2.44 19.11 17.65
N PRO A 309 1.25 19.65 17.29
CA PRO A 309 0.19 18.86 16.70
C PRO A 309 0.51 18.41 15.25
N ASP A 310 -0.06 17.30 14.77
CA ASP A 310 -1.03 16.42 15.46
C ASP A 310 -0.40 15.14 16.02
N SER A 311 0.62 14.61 15.35
CA SER A 311 1.29 13.33 15.67
C SER A 311 1.96 13.30 17.06
N GLY A 312 2.49 14.44 17.53
CA GLY A 312 3.17 14.56 18.81
C GLY A 312 2.25 14.47 20.03
N ARG A 313 0.92 14.55 19.86
CA ARG A 313 -0.05 14.59 20.96
C ARG A 313 0.02 13.36 21.86
N ILE A 314 0.02 12.16 21.27
CA ILE A 314 0.02 10.89 22.01
C ILE A 314 1.29 10.77 22.88
N ALA A 315 2.45 11.05 22.29
CA ALA A 315 3.73 10.97 22.99
C ALA A 315 3.85 12.04 24.09
N ALA A 316 3.41 13.27 23.82
CA ALA A 316 3.47 14.37 24.80
C ALA A 316 2.56 14.13 26.02
N VAL A 317 1.33 13.65 25.79
CA VAL A 317 0.40 13.32 26.87
C VAL A 317 0.97 12.20 27.75
N GLU A 318 1.52 11.15 27.13
CA GLU A 318 2.12 10.05 27.89
C GLU A 318 3.42 10.47 28.60
N MET A 319 4.22 11.34 27.98
CA MET A 319 5.42 11.92 28.60
C MET A 319 5.06 12.72 29.86
N ALA A 320 4.07 13.61 29.76
CA ALA A 320 3.58 14.41 30.89
C ALA A 320 3.07 13.52 32.02
N LYS A 321 2.21 12.54 31.68
CA LYS A 321 1.68 11.55 32.63
C LYS A 321 2.80 10.77 33.33
N ARG A 322 3.81 10.29 32.57
CA ARG A 322 4.88 9.45 33.12
C ARG A 322 5.85 10.23 34.01
N ALA A 323 6.06 11.50 33.71
CA ALA A 323 6.97 12.38 34.44
C ALA A 323 6.30 13.18 35.58
N GLY A 324 4.96 13.19 35.64
CA GLY A 324 4.21 13.97 36.62
C GLY A 324 4.13 15.47 36.28
N TRP A 325 4.22 15.83 34.99
CA TRP A 325 4.12 17.21 34.53
C TRP A 325 2.72 17.53 33.98
N THR A 326 2.38 18.82 33.94
CA THR A 326 1.10 19.27 33.36
C THR A 326 1.12 19.10 31.85
N ALA A 327 0.14 18.39 31.28
CA ALA A 327 -0.06 18.33 29.83
C ALA A 327 -0.93 19.52 29.38
N VAL A 328 -0.46 20.30 28.41
CA VAL A 328 -1.28 21.34 27.77
C VAL A 328 -1.76 20.80 26.44
N VAL A 329 -3.03 20.44 26.36
CA VAL A 329 -3.65 19.99 25.12
C VAL A 329 -4.44 21.16 24.53
N SER A 330 -3.89 21.84 23.52
CA SER A 330 -4.68 22.83 22.81
C SER A 330 -5.72 22.10 21.93
N HIS A 331 -6.99 22.28 22.26
CA HIS A 331 -8.05 22.01 21.32
C HIS A 331 -7.99 23.14 20.29
N ARG A 332 -7.71 22.83 19.02
CA ARG A 332 -8.16 23.74 17.96
C ARG A 332 -9.68 23.70 18.01
N SER A 333 -10.28 24.67 18.69
CA SER A 333 -11.61 25.14 18.34
C SER A 333 -11.49 25.63 16.89
N GLY A 334 -12.02 24.86 15.95
CA GLY A 334 -12.12 25.30 14.57
C GLY A 334 -13.11 26.47 14.49
N GLU A 335 -12.61 27.69 14.60
CA GLU A 335 -13.06 28.84 13.82
C GLU A 335 -12.32 28.70 12.48
N THR A 336 -12.91 28.69 11.29
CA THR A 336 -14.18 29.19 10.72
C THR A 336 -14.57 28.30 9.55
#